data_AF-A0A2E8TR58-F1
#
_entry.id   AF-A0A2E8TR58-F1
#
_cell.length_a   1.000
_cell.length_b   1.000
_cell.length_c   1.000
_cell.angle_alpha   90.00
_cell.angle_beta   90.00
_cell.angle_gamma   90.00
#
_symmetry.space_group_name_H-M   'P 1'
#
loop_
_entity.id
_entity.type
_entity.pdbx_description
1 polymer ?
#
loop_
_entity_poly.entity_id
_entity_poly.type
_entity_poly.pdbx_seq_one_letter_code
_entity_poly.pdbx_strand_id
1 'polypeptide(L)'
;MSDEFDEKLARFEKLWDGVTPKGENRIKALKFRQYMRNHVLQKFHKRRKDQWANADKGHYNHGFSSKDQFLTKENCRKYWMGELQKDIRDAETWS
;
A
#
# COMPACT_ATOMS: atom_id res chain seq x y z
N MET A 1 -11.45 20.31 9.56
CA MET A 1 -10.96 19.39 8.51
C MET A 1 -9.75 18.55 8.97
N SER A 2 -9.08 18.91 10.07
CA SER A 2 -8.05 18.04 10.69
C SER A 2 -8.64 16.79 11.35
N ASP A 3 -9.79 16.91 12.03
CA ASP A 3 -10.41 15.79 12.75
C ASP A 3 -10.68 14.56 11.87
N GLU A 4 -11.17 14.76 10.64
CA GLU A 4 -11.44 13.65 9.71
C GLU A 4 -10.14 12.95 9.27
N PHE A 5 -9.06 13.71 9.09
CA PHE A 5 -7.75 13.17 8.74
C PHE A 5 -7.18 12.36 9.91
N ASP A 6 -7.30 12.89 11.13
CA ASP A 6 -6.85 12.23 12.35
C ASP A 6 -7.66 10.96 12.64
N GLU A 7 -8.98 10.98 12.43
CA GLU A 7 -9.83 9.79 12.54
C GLU A 7 -9.46 8.70 11.52
N LYS A 8 -9.20 9.09 10.27
CA LYS A 8 -8.79 8.17 9.20
C LYS A 8 -7.44 7.53 9.48
N LEU A 9 -6.49 8.30 10.03
CA LEU A 9 -5.20 7.80 10.48
C LEU A 9 -5.34 6.87 11.68
N ALA A 10 -6.12 7.25 12.69
CA ALA A 10 -6.38 6.42 13.86
C ALA A 10 -7.03 5.08 13.47
N ARG A 11 -7.90 5.08 12.46
CA ARG A 11 -8.49 3.85 11.91
C ARG A 11 -7.44 2.96 11.24
N PHE A 12 -6.50 3.53 10.51
CA PHE A 12 -5.39 2.77 9.93
C PHE A 12 -4.57 2.09 11.01
N GLU A 13 -4.14 2.83 12.03
CA GLU A 13 -3.31 2.30 13.12
C GLU A 13 -4.02 1.16 13.87
N LYS A 14 -5.29 1.35 14.23
CA LYS A 14 -6.11 0.30 14.85
C LYS A 14 -6.20 -0.96 14.00
N LEU A 15 -6.42 -0.84 12.69
CA LEU A 15 -6.51 -1.99 11.79
C LEU A 15 -5.14 -2.66 11.58
N TRP A 16 -4.06 -1.87 11.54
CA TRP A 16 -2.70 -2.36 11.37
C TRP A 16 -2.23 -3.21 12.55
N ASP A 17 -2.59 -2.80 13.76
CA ASP A 17 -2.28 -3.51 15.00
C ASP A 17 -3.36 -4.54 15.37
N GLY A 18 -4.50 -4.53 14.66
CA GLY A 18 -5.60 -5.45 14.89
C GLY A 18 -6.42 -5.14 16.13
N VAL A 19 -6.39 -3.91 16.61
CA VAL A 19 -7.18 -3.44 17.75
C VAL A 19 -8.66 -3.46 17.37
N THR A 20 -9.44 -4.22 18.14
CA THR A 20 -10.90 -4.27 18.02
C THR A 20 -11.54 -3.91 19.36
N PRO A 21 -12.85 -3.58 19.40
CA PRO A 21 -13.55 -3.34 20.67
C PRO A 21 -13.49 -4.54 21.64
N LYS A 22 -13.25 -5.76 21.12
CA LYS A 22 -13.14 -7.01 21.90
C LYS A 22 -11.69 -7.35 22.26
N GLY A 23 -10.73 -6.45 22.02
CA GLY A 23 -9.30 -6.67 22.19
C GLY A 23 -8.54 -6.85 20.87
N GLU A 24 -7.29 -7.28 20.97
CA GLU A 24 -6.40 -7.47 19.82
C GLU A 24 -6.73 -8.74 19.01
N ASN A 25 -6.75 -8.60 17.69
CA ASN A 25 -6.96 -9.70 16.76
C ASN A 25 -5.86 -9.75 15.70
N ARG A 26 -4.85 -10.58 15.96
CA ARG A 26 -3.68 -10.76 15.09
C ARG A 26 -4.04 -11.24 13.69
N ILE A 27 -5.08 -12.07 13.55
CA ILE A 27 -5.54 -12.57 12.24
C ILE A 27 -6.09 -11.42 11.39
N LYS A 28 -6.87 -10.52 11.99
CA LYS A 28 -7.38 -9.33 11.30
C LYS A 28 -6.26 -8.37 10.91
N ALA A 29 -5.28 -8.16 11.80
CA ALA A 29 -4.08 -7.38 11.47
C ALA A 29 -3.35 -7.96 10.26
N LEU A 30 -3.10 -9.28 10.24
CA LEU A 30 -2.42 -9.95 9.12
C LEU A 30 -3.19 -9.82 7.80
N LYS A 31 -4.51 -10.03 7.83
CA LYS A 31 -5.37 -9.85 6.64
C LYS A 31 -5.33 -8.40 6.14
N PHE A 32 -5.38 -7.42 7.04
CA PHE A 32 -5.29 -6.02 6.68
C PHE A 32 -3.93 -5.66 6.06
N ARG A 33 -2.82 -6.12 6.65
CA ARG A 33 -1.48 -5.94 6.08
C ARG A 33 -1.37 -6.57 4.69
N GLN A 34 -1.93 -7.77 4.49
CA GLN A 34 -1.95 -8.40 3.17
C GLN A 34 -2.78 -7.61 2.15
N TYR A 35 -3.96 -7.11 2.54
CA TYR A 35 -4.78 -6.24 1.71
C TYR A 35 -4.00 -5.00 1.27
N MET A 36 -3.38 -4.30 2.22
CA MET A 36 -2.58 -3.10 1.94
C MET A 36 -1.43 -3.42 0.99
N ARG A 37 -0.71 -4.54 1.21
CA ARG A 37 0.37 -4.97 0.33
C ARG A 37 -0.11 -5.17 -1.11
N ASN A 38 -1.20 -5.90 -1.30
CA ASN A 38 -1.74 -6.18 -2.62
C ASN A 38 -2.15 -4.89 -3.35
N HIS A 39 -2.80 -3.96 -2.64
CA HIS A 39 -3.27 -2.71 -3.23
C HIS A 39 -2.13 -1.74 -3.56
N VAL A 40 -1.17 -1.58 -2.64
CA VAL A 40 0.02 -0.75 -2.84
C VAL A 40 0.84 -1.30 -4.00
N LEU A 41 1.11 -2.61 -4.02
CA LEU A 41 1.82 -3.27 -5.13
C LEU A 41 1.12 -3.03 -6.46
N GLN A 42 -0.19 -3.26 -6.55
CA GLN A 42 -0.93 -3.04 -7.80
C GLN A 42 -0.82 -1.60 -8.29
N LYS A 43 -0.79 -0.61 -7.39
CA LYS A 43 -0.65 0.80 -7.76
C LYS A 43 0.75 1.11 -8.32
N PHE A 44 1.79 0.50 -7.76
CA PHE A 44 3.15 0.60 -8.32
C PHE A 44 3.31 -0.16 -9.64
N HIS A 45 2.72 -1.36 -9.78
CA HIS A 45 2.89 -2.22 -10.95
C HIS A 45 2.05 -1.81 -12.18
N LYS A 46 0.99 -1.01 -12.00
CA LYS A 46 0.21 -0.48 -13.14
C LYS A 46 0.94 0.61 -13.94
N ARG A 47 2.15 1.00 -13.54
CA ARG A 47 2.97 1.99 -14.23
C ARG A 47 4.08 1.31 -15.02
N ARG A 48 3.75 0.97 -16.27
CA ARG A 48 4.59 1.15 -17.46
C ARG A 48 3.69 0.98 -18.67
N LYS A 49 3.43 2.07 -19.41
CA LYS A 49 2.62 2.05 -20.64
C LYS A 49 3.33 1.33 -21.80
N ASP A 50 4.61 1.08 -21.60
CA ASP A 50 5.63 0.49 -22.47
C ASP A 50 6.00 -0.96 -22.06
N GLN A 51 5.50 -1.47 -20.93
CA GLN A 51 5.58 -2.91 -20.64
C GLN A 51 4.43 -3.62 -21.35
N TRP A 52 4.65 -3.97 -22.62
CA TRP A 52 3.85 -4.99 -23.26
C TRP A 52 3.85 -6.23 -22.38
N ALA A 53 2.65 -6.63 -21.98
CA ALA A 53 2.39 -7.83 -21.23
C ALA A 53 2.82 -9.04 -22.07
N ASN A 54 4.08 -9.46 -21.94
CA ASN A 54 4.39 -10.88 -22.03
C ASN A 54 3.89 -11.55 -20.74
N ALA A 55 2.59 -11.40 -20.48
CA ALA A 55 1.85 -12.16 -19.49
C ALA A 55 1.48 -13.50 -20.13
N ASP A 56 2.47 -14.24 -20.62
CA ASP A 56 2.29 -15.67 -20.74
C ASP A 56 2.44 -16.23 -19.32
N LYS A 57 1.29 -16.60 -18.74
CA LYS A 57 1.15 -17.31 -17.46
C LYS A 57 1.60 -16.54 -16.22
N GLY A 58 0.70 -15.72 -15.66
CA GLY A 58 0.51 -15.58 -14.20
C GLY A 58 1.70 -15.21 -13.29
N HIS A 59 2.87 -14.91 -13.82
CA HIS A 59 4.10 -14.68 -13.06
C HIS A 59 4.52 -13.22 -13.20
N TYR A 60 4.25 -12.44 -12.16
CA TYR A 60 4.75 -11.08 -12.03
C TYR A 60 6.28 -11.10 -12.03
N ASN A 61 6.87 -10.35 -12.95
CA ASN A 61 8.31 -10.26 -13.15
C ASN A 61 9.00 -9.78 -11.85
N HIS A 62 9.68 -10.68 -11.13
CA HIS A 62 10.39 -10.41 -9.88
C HIS A 62 11.73 -9.67 -10.09
N GLY A 63 11.80 -8.79 -11.10
CA GLY A 63 13.00 -8.05 -11.46
C GLY A 63 13.20 -6.71 -10.73
N PHE A 64 12.36 -6.38 -9.75
CA PHE A 64 12.55 -5.18 -8.93
C PHE A 64 12.82 -5.58 -7.48
N SER A 65 14.05 -5.26 -7.07
CA SER A 65 14.58 -5.20 -5.70
C SER A 65 13.53 -5.31 -4.59
N SER A 66 13.70 -6.33 -3.73
CA SER A 66 13.16 -6.40 -2.38
C SER A 66 11.70 -5.94 -2.24
N LYS A 67 10.76 -6.89 -2.24
CA LYS A 67 9.35 -6.64 -1.83
C LYS A 67 9.26 -5.84 -0.52
N ASP A 68 10.25 -5.95 0.36
CA ASP A 68 10.33 -5.24 1.63
C ASP A 68 10.71 -3.75 1.50
N GLN A 69 11.39 -3.33 0.43
CA GLN A 69 11.86 -1.95 0.25
C GLN A 69 10.70 -0.95 0.05
N PHE A 70 9.58 -1.39 -0.55
CA PHE A 70 8.42 -0.54 -0.84
C PHE A 70 7.17 -0.87 -0.01
N LEU A 71 7.12 -2.04 0.62
CA LEU A 71 5.98 -2.48 1.46
C LEU A 71 6.19 -2.15 2.95
N THR A 72 6.59 -0.92 3.23
CA THR A 72 6.69 -0.42 4.60
C THR A 72 5.30 -0.02 5.14
N LYS A 73 5.14 -0.05 6.47
CA LYS A 73 3.94 0.50 7.14
C LYS A 73 3.68 1.94 6.68
N GLU A 74 4.74 2.73 6.50
CA GLU A 74 4.67 4.11 6.05
C GLU A 74 4.08 4.24 4.63
N ASN A 75 4.54 3.44 3.67
CA ASN A 75 4.00 3.49 2.31
C ASN A 75 2.53 3.03 2.27
N CYS A 76 2.18 2.02 3.07
CA CYS A 76 0.78 1.63 3.26
C CYS A 76 -0.03 2.77 3.90
N ARG A 77 0.53 3.50 4.88
CA ARG A 77 -0.11 4.67 5.49
C ARG A 77 -0.33 5.78 4.47
N LYS A 78 0.70 6.16 3.72
CA LYS A 78 0.60 7.15 2.63
C LYS A 78 -0.46 6.76 1.61
N TYR A 79 -0.54 5.47 1.25
CA TYR A 79 -1.60 4.97 0.36
C TYR A 79 -2.99 5.14 0.98
N TRP A 80 -3.15 4.75 2.23
CA TRP A 80 -4.41 4.86 2.97
C TRP A 80 -4.87 6.31 3.08
N MET A 81 -3.96 7.22 3.41
CA MET A 81 -4.24 8.65 3.53
C MET A 81 -4.49 9.33 2.18
N GLY A 82 -4.05 8.72 1.07
CA GLY A 82 -4.17 9.27 -0.29
C GLY A 82 -2.95 10.07 -0.75
N GLU A 83 -1.93 10.19 0.10
CA GLU A 83 -0.68 10.90 -0.15
C GLU A 83 0.21 10.16 -1.15
N LEU A 84 0.13 8.83 -1.19
CA LEU A 84 1.02 8.02 -2.05
C LEU A 84 0.90 8.39 -3.53
N GLN A 85 -0.31 8.73 -4.02
CA GLN A 85 -0.49 9.13 -5.42
C GLN A 85 0.19 10.47 -5.74
N LYS A 86 0.30 11.36 -4.74
CA LYS A 86 0.96 12.66 -4.88
C LYS A 86 2.46 12.46 -4.99
N ASP A 87 3.09 11.73 -4.07
CA ASP A 87 4.54 11.43 -4.11
C ASP A 87 4.92 10.72 -5.42
N ILE A 88 4.09 9.76 -5.83
CA ILE A 88 4.24 8.99 -7.07
C ILE A 88 4.13 9.90 -8.32
N ARG A 89 3.28 10.92 -8.33
CA ARG A 89 3.15 11.90 -9.42
C ARG A 89 4.27 12.94 -9.39
N ASP A 90 4.63 13.41 -8.21
CA ASP A 90 5.69 14.42 -8.03
C ASP A 90 7.06 13.81 -8.41
N ALA A 91 7.29 12.52 -8.14
CA ALA A 91 8.46 11.77 -8.62
C ALA A 91 8.49 11.60 -10.16
N GLU A 92 7.34 11.56 -10.85
CA GLU A 92 7.28 11.55 -12.32
C GLU A 92 7.57 12.93 -12.94
N THR A 93 7.39 14.01 -12.19
CA THR A 93 7.52 15.38 -12.72
C THR A 93 8.99 15.84 -12.73
N TRP A 94 9.88 15.14 -12.03
CA TRP A 94 11.32 15.43 -11.94
C TRP A 94 12.23 14.40 -12.64
N SER A 95 11.66 13.51 -13.47
CA SER A 95 12.39 12.59 -14.37
C SER A 95 12.16 12.95 -15.82
#